data_AF-A0A662CA78-F1
#
_entry.id   AF-A0A662CA78-F1
#
_cell.length_a   1.000
_cell.length_b   1.000
_cell.length_c   1.000
_cell.angle_alpha   90.00
_cell.angle_beta   90.00
_cell.angle_gamma   90.00
#
_symmetry.space_group_name_H-M   'P 1'
#
loop_
_entity.id
_entity.type
_entity.pdbx_description
1 polymer ?
#
loop_
_entity_poly.entity_id
_entity_poly.type
_entity_poly.pdbx_seq_one_letter_code
_entity_poly.pdbx_strand_id
1 'polypeptide(L)'
;MEKRLSTVDQLDPDSIKARRILVVGPTDGGKTTLIKRLYNHWCTREKVLVLDSDVGQSDVGPPGSLGLGTGSAPVEDLAQLREIALHFAGVLSPPEDLAQFTWGVERLFRLALSMKPDRLLVDTTGWIWGEAISLKMAKCNLINPDLIVAIIREETPLIRVLKHSTFPLLVLEPSPKAKTRDTETRRRFRLQRVKDHFYQGRKITLDLQSTLIMGRLQDLEDLKDRVVGLLDGAFRTLGTAWIKRVTPGKPSAEAWVRRVSRGEVRYIRVGPLMETDDTRRERTVE
;
A
#
# COMPACT_ATOMS: atom_id res chain seq x y z
N MET A 1 25.40 16.75 2.17
CA MET A 1 25.48 17.71 1.06
C MET A 1 24.11 17.78 0.40
N GLU A 2 23.40 18.89 0.53
CA GLU A 2 22.04 19.08 -0.01
C GLU A 2 22.13 19.41 -1.51
N LYS A 3 21.33 18.74 -2.34
CA LYS A 3 21.17 19.07 -3.77
C LYS A 3 19.68 19.27 -4.04
N ARG A 4 19.27 20.52 -4.25
CA ARG A 4 17.92 20.86 -4.72
C ARG A 4 17.93 20.78 -6.24
N LEU A 5 17.16 19.86 -6.82
CA LEU A 5 16.94 19.80 -8.26
C LEU A 5 15.58 20.40 -8.60
N SER A 6 15.51 21.15 -9.70
CA SER A 6 14.55 20.83 -10.76
C SER A 6 13.09 20.67 -10.35
N THR A 7 12.59 19.53 -10.80
CA THR A 7 11.30 18.94 -10.53
C THR A 7 11.50 17.43 -10.62
N VAL A 8 10.53 16.65 -10.16
CA VAL A 8 10.53 15.19 -10.32
C VAL A 8 10.70 14.75 -11.78
N ASP A 9 10.25 15.57 -12.73
CA ASP A 9 10.31 15.27 -14.17
C ASP A 9 11.74 15.32 -14.72
N GLN A 10 12.61 16.12 -14.12
CA GLN A 10 14.00 16.31 -14.57
C GLN A 10 15.01 15.35 -13.92
N LEU A 11 14.57 14.50 -12.99
CA LEU A 11 15.44 13.53 -12.34
C LEU A 11 15.92 12.47 -13.34
N ASP A 12 17.20 12.50 -13.71
CA ASP A 12 17.83 11.41 -14.43
C ASP A 12 17.98 10.18 -13.51
N PRO A 13 17.31 9.04 -13.77
CA PRO A 13 17.47 7.84 -12.97
C PRO A 13 18.92 7.34 -12.92
N ASP A 14 19.72 7.49 -13.96
CA ASP A 14 21.10 6.98 -13.99
C ASP A 14 22.05 7.73 -13.03
N SER A 15 21.66 8.94 -12.61
CA SER A 15 22.34 9.70 -11.55
C SER A 15 22.17 9.07 -10.16
N ILE A 16 21.19 8.17 -9.95
CA ILE A 16 20.93 7.52 -8.68
C ILE A 16 21.67 6.18 -8.59
N LYS A 17 22.70 6.13 -7.74
CA LYS A 17 23.44 4.88 -7.43
C LYS A 17 22.92 4.13 -6.19
N ALA A 18 21.95 4.70 -5.47
CA ALA A 18 21.36 4.12 -4.27
C ALA A 18 20.58 2.84 -4.56
N ARG A 19 20.70 1.83 -3.69
CA ARG A 19 19.99 0.55 -3.82
C ARG A 19 18.65 0.58 -3.11
N ARG A 20 18.60 1.12 -1.89
CA ARG A 20 17.37 1.31 -1.09
C ARG A 20 16.95 2.76 -1.15
N ILE A 21 15.85 3.02 -1.85
CA ILE A 21 15.35 4.37 -2.11
C ILE A 21 14.00 4.52 -1.42
N LEU A 22 13.92 5.41 -0.44
CA LEU A 22 12.68 5.73 0.27
C LEU A 22 12.08 7.01 -0.29
N VAL A 23 10.83 6.97 -0.79
CA VAL A 23 10.16 8.13 -1.35
C VAL A 23 9.16 8.71 -0.35
N VAL A 24 9.31 10.00 -0.04
CA VAL A 24 8.46 10.72 0.93
C VAL A 24 7.91 12.00 0.32
N GLY A 25 6.80 12.49 0.86
CA GLY A 25 6.11 13.67 0.36
C GLY A 25 4.61 13.61 0.64
N PRO A 26 3.89 14.73 0.44
CA PRO A 26 2.46 14.79 0.69
C PRO A 26 1.66 13.87 -0.25
N THR A 27 0.37 13.72 0.04
CA THR A 27 -0.58 13.11 -0.89
C THR A 27 -0.59 13.86 -2.22
N ASP A 28 -0.77 13.15 -3.32
CA ASP A 28 -0.79 13.71 -4.68
C ASP A 28 0.53 14.40 -5.12
N GLY A 29 1.64 14.19 -4.39
CA GLY A 29 2.95 14.76 -4.73
C GLY A 29 3.69 14.07 -5.88
N GLY A 30 3.17 12.97 -6.43
CA GLY A 30 3.80 12.22 -7.53
C GLY A 30 4.78 11.12 -7.12
N LYS A 31 4.70 10.64 -5.86
CA LYS A 31 5.57 9.57 -5.32
C LYS A 31 5.47 8.27 -6.12
N THR A 32 4.25 7.75 -6.27
CA THR A 32 3.94 6.59 -7.10
C THR A 32 4.45 6.74 -8.53
N THR A 33 4.25 7.92 -9.14
CA THR A 33 4.72 8.22 -10.50
C THR A 33 6.24 8.14 -10.61
N LEU A 34 6.95 8.71 -9.64
CA LEU A 34 8.41 8.63 -9.57
C LEU A 34 8.86 7.17 -9.41
N ILE A 35 8.25 6.41 -8.50
CA ILE A 35 8.60 5.01 -8.27
C ILE A 35 8.39 4.19 -9.54
N LYS A 36 7.27 4.38 -10.25
CA LYS A 36 7.02 3.72 -11.53
C LYS A 36 8.10 4.04 -12.57
N ARG A 37 8.47 5.32 -12.70
CA ARG A 37 9.53 5.75 -13.64
C ARG A 37 10.87 5.11 -13.30
N LEU A 38 11.26 5.11 -12.03
CA LEU A 38 12.50 4.49 -11.57
C LEU A 38 12.49 2.98 -11.78
N TYR A 39 11.37 2.31 -11.45
CA TYR A 39 11.19 0.89 -11.68
C TYR A 39 11.33 0.56 -13.18
N ASN A 40 10.59 1.24 -14.06
CA ASN A 40 10.61 1.00 -15.50
C ASN A 40 12.01 1.17 -16.11
N HIS A 41 12.79 2.14 -15.60
CA HIS A 41 14.15 2.41 -16.08
C HIS A 41 15.14 1.26 -15.80
N TRP A 42 14.99 0.57 -14.67
CA TRP A 42 15.94 -0.47 -14.23
C TRP A 42 15.42 -1.91 -14.41
N CYS A 43 14.10 -2.14 -14.46
CA CYS A 43 13.50 -3.47 -14.36
C CYS A 43 13.92 -4.47 -15.45
N THR A 44 14.42 -4.01 -16.60
CA THR A 44 14.88 -4.88 -17.69
C THR A 44 16.34 -5.35 -17.50
N ARG A 45 17.10 -4.72 -16.60
CA ARG A 45 18.53 -4.96 -16.38
C ARG A 45 18.86 -5.35 -14.94
N GLU A 46 18.01 -4.96 -14.00
CA GLU A 46 18.22 -5.12 -12.57
C GLU A 46 16.98 -5.76 -11.92
N LYS A 47 17.20 -6.52 -10.85
CA LYS A 47 16.13 -7.01 -9.99
C LYS A 47 15.62 -5.89 -9.10
N VAL A 48 14.54 -5.25 -9.54
CA VAL A 48 13.87 -4.17 -8.80
C VAL A 48 12.66 -4.71 -8.05
N LEU A 49 12.60 -4.44 -6.75
CA LEU A 49 11.41 -4.66 -5.92
C LEU A 49 10.79 -3.31 -5.54
N VAL A 50 9.47 -3.29 -5.45
CA VAL A 50 8.69 -2.16 -4.94
C VAL A 50 7.99 -2.59 -3.66
N LEU A 51 8.33 -1.95 -2.55
CA LEU A 51 7.60 -2.03 -1.29
C LEU A 51 6.63 -0.86 -1.22
N ASP A 52 5.37 -1.14 -1.54
CA ASP A 52 4.28 -0.20 -1.38
C ASP A 52 3.85 -0.16 0.09
N SER A 53 4.08 0.97 0.75
CA SER A 53 3.63 1.20 2.11
C SER A 53 2.62 2.34 2.27
N ASP A 54 1.84 2.63 1.22
CA ASP A 54 0.64 3.46 1.30
C ASP A 54 -0.62 2.60 1.46
N VAL A 55 -1.04 2.36 2.70
CA VAL A 55 -2.27 1.59 2.99
C VAL A 55 -3.56 2.24 2.48
N GLY A 56 -3.55 3.56 2.27
CA GLY A 56 -4.75 4.31 1.89
C GLY A 56 -4.99 4.31 0.39
N GLN A 57 -3.93 4.29 -0.42
CA GLN A 57 -3.97 4.29 -1.88
C GLN A 57 -2.99 3.25 -2.45
N SER A 58 -3.08 2.02 -1.95
CA SER A 58 -2.20 0.93 -2.36
C SER A 58 -2.27 0.68 -3.86
N ASP A 59 -1.10 0.57 -4.48
CA ASP A 59 -0.92 0.16 -5.86
C ASP A 59 -0.58 -1.34 -5.94
N VAL A 60 0.16 -1.88 -4.97
CA VAL A 60 0.46 -3.32 -4.90
C VAL A 60 -0.50 -4.00 -3.92
N GLY A 61 -1.65 -4.43 -4.44
CA GLY A 61 -2.75 -5.02 -3.66
C GLY A 61 -3.93 -4.06 -3.49
N PRO A 62 -5.02 -4.48 -2.85
CA PRO A 62 -6.18 -3.62 -2.65
C PRO A 62 -5.93 -2.62 -1.50
N PRO A 63 -6.66 -1.49 -1.46
CA PRO A 63 -6.65 -0.56 -0.32
C PRO A 63 -6.79 -1.29 1.03
N GLY A 64 -6.05 -0.83 2.03
CA GLY A 64 -5.90 -1.52 3.32
C GLY A 64 -4.72 -2.50 3.37
N SER A 65 -3.94 -2.60 2.30
CA SER A 65 -2.78 -3.49 2.20
C SER A 65 -1.47 -2.72 2.17
N LEU A 66 -0.41 -3.40 2.60
CA LEU A 66 0.96 -3.11 2.23
C LEU A 66 1.39 -4.21 1.25
N GLY A 67 2.16 -3.86 0.23
CA GLY A 67 2.48 -4.79 -0.86
C GLY A 67 3.96 -4.84 -1.20
N LEU A 68 4.44 -6.03 -1.53
CA LEU A 68 5.76 -6.23 -2.15
C LEU A 68 5.55 -6.75 -3.58
N GLY A 69 5.98 -5.97 -4.57
CA GLY A 69 5.82 -6.26 -5.99
C GLY A 69 7.15 -6.30 -6.73
N THR A 70 7.18 -6.99 -7.87
CA THR A 70 8.32 -7.01 -8.79
C THR A 70 7.88 -7.37 -10.21
N GLY A 71 8.77 -7.22 -11.18
CA GLY A 71 8.59 -7.68 -12.55
C GLY A 71 9.91 -7.54 -13.33
N SER A 72 9.86 -7.88 -14.62
CA SER A 72 11.02 -7.85 -15.53
C SER A 72 10.76 -7.04 -16.79
N ALA A 73 9.69 -6.23 -16.80
CA ALA A 73 9.29 -5.39 -17.91
C ALA A 73 8.67 -4.08 -17.37
N PRO A 74 8.73 -2.99 -18.16
CA PRO A 74 8.05 -1.74 -17.82
C PRO A 74 6.54 -1.93 -17.64
N VAL A 75 5.96 -1.16 -16.74
CA VAL A 75 4.53 -1.15 -16.42
C VAL A 75 3.94 0.24 -16.60
N GLU A 76 2.67 0.29 -17.00
CA GLU A 76 1.89 1.54 -17.08
C GLU A 76 1.34 1.93 -15.70
N ASP A 77 1.11 0.95 -14.84
CA ASP A 77 0.64 1.11 -13.46
C ASP A 77 1.35 0.10 -12.55
N LEU A 78 1.73 0.51 -11.34
CA LEU A 78 2.37 -0.38 -10.37
C LEU A 78 1.48 -1.55 -9.95
N ALA A 79 0.15 -1.46 -10.12
CA ALA A 79 -0.78 -2.57 -9.93
C ALA A 79 -0.58 -3.75 -10.90
N GLN A 80 0.15 -3.52 -11.99
CA GLN A 80 0.56 -4.57 -12.94
C GLN A 80 1.78 -5.36 -12.45
N LEU A 81 2.48 -4.89 -11.42
CA LEU A 81 3.58 -5.65 -10.83
C LEU A 81 3.07 -7.00 -10.32
N ARG A 82 3.91 -8.02 -10.47
CA ARG A 82 3.64 -9.32 -9.88
C ARG A 82 3.77 -9.20 -8.36
N GLU A 83 2.65 -9.40 -7.69
CA GLU A 83 2.56 -9.50 -6.24
C GLU A 83 3.42 -10.67 -5.71
N ILE A 84 4.43 -10.35 -4.90
CA ILE A 84 5.24 -11.32 -4.16
C ILE A 84 4.54 -11.69 -2.85
N ALA A 85 4.13 -10.67 -2.09
CA ALA A 85 3.46 -10.82 -0.81
C ALA A 85 2.66 -9.57 -0.46
N LEU A 86 1.55 -9.78 0.26
CA LEU A 86 0.77 -8.70 0.88
C LEU A 86 0.80 -8.84 2.39
N HIS A 87 0.75 -7.72 3.10
CA HIS A 87 0.30 -7.65 4.48
C HIS A 87 -0.99 -6.83 4.52
N PHE A 88 -2.10 -7.45 4.90
CA PHE A 88 -3.38 -6.75 5.01
C PHE A 88 -3.52 -6.13 6.41
N ALA A 89 -3.34 -4.81 6.50
CA ALA A 89 -3.47 -4.09 7.76
C ALA A 89 -4.95 -3.90 8.15
N GLY A 90 -5.85 -3.83 7.15
CA GLY A 90 -7.30 -3.64 7.36
C GLY A 90 -7.71 -2.20 7.67
N VAL A 91 -6.78 -1.25 7.61
CA VAL A 91 -7.01 0.18 7.87
C VAL A 91 -6.59 1.03 6.67
N LEU A 92 -7.24 2.18 6.47
CA LEU A 92 -6.93 3.08 5.35
C LEU A 92 -5.96 4.22 5.73
N SER A 93 -5.55 4.29 7.00
CA SER A 93 -4.60 5.26 7.51
C SER A 93 -3.73 4.63 8.60
N PRO A 94 -2.40 4.90 8.64
CA PRO A 94 -1.52 4.33 9.66
C PRO A 94 -1.94 4.52 11.13
N PRO A 95 -2.50 5.69 11.56
CA PRO A 95 -2.90 5.90 12.95
C PRO A 95 -4.03 4.99 13.44
N GLU A 96 -4.84 4.43 12.54
CA GLU A 96 -5.97 3.57 12.92
C GLU A 96 -5.50 2.23 13.50
N ASP A 97 -4.34 1.73 13.05
CA ASP A 97 -3.67 0.55 13.62
C ASP A 97 -2.17 0.61 13.31
N LEU A 98 -1.45 1.39 14.13
CA LEU A 98 -0.01 1.60 13.94
C LEU A 98 0.79 0.30 14.10
N ALA A 99 0.34 -0.62 14.95
CA ALA A 99 1.00 -1.90 15.20
C ALA A 99 0.97 -2.79 13.95
N GLN A 100 -0.19 -2.97 13.33
CA GLN A 100 -0.28 -3.73 12.08
C GLN A 100 0.48 -3.05 10.95
N PHE A 101 0.35 -1.72 10.83
CA PHE A 101 1.07 -0.98 9.80
C PHE A 101 2.59 -1.16 9.91
N THR A 102 3.16 -0.94 11.09
CA THR A 102 4.61 -1.04 11.31
C THR A 102 5.11 -2.47 11.18
N TRP A 103 4.41 -3.46 11.75
CA TRP A 103 4.74 -4.87 11.60
C TRP A 103 4.73 -5.31 10.13
N GLY A 104 3.72 -4.90 9.37
CA GLY A 104 3.60 -5.22 7.95
C GLY A 104 4.75 -4.66 7.12
N VAL A 105 5.17 -3.42 7.38
CA VAL A 105 6.32 -2.79 6.72
C VAL A 105 7.60 -3.58 7.02
N GLU A 106 7.86 -3.88 8.29
CA GLU A 106 9.04 -4.66 8.68
C GLU A 106 9.05 -6.04 8.03
N ARG A 107 7.92 -6.77 8.07
CA ARG A 107 7.81 -8.11 7.53
C ARG A 107 8.10 -8.14 6.02
N LEU A 108 7.47 -7.23 5.28
CA LEU A 108 7.66 -7.14 3.83
C LEU A 108 9.07 -6.64 3.47
N PHE A 109 9.63 -5.71 4.26
CA PHE A 109 11.01 -5.26 4.08
C PHE A 109 12.02 -6.40 4.28
N ARG A 110 11.90 -7.17 5.36
CA ARG A 110 12.78 -8.33 5.62
C ARG A 110 12.67 -9.38 4.51
N LEU A 111 11.45 -9.64 4.01
CA LEU A 111 11.24 -10.50 2.85
C LEU A 111 11.91 -9.93 1.58
N ALA A 112 11.80 -8.62 1.34
CA ALA A 112 12.48 -7.98 0.22
C ALA A 112 14.00 -8.17 0.30
N LEU A 113 14.60 -7.97 1.47
CA LEU A 113 16.05 -8.15 1.66
C LEU A 113 16.51 -9.61 1.43
N SER A 114 15.73 -10.60 1.87
CA SER A 114 16.08 -12.02 1.66
C SER A 114 16.12 -12.40 0.18
N MET A 115 15.39 -11.67 -0.67
CA MET A 115 15.41 -11.83 -2.12
C MET A 115 16.62 -11.18 -2.79
N LYS A 116 17.48 -10.45 -2.05
CA LYS A 116 18.69 -9.79 -2.57
C LYS A 116 18.44 -8.93 -3.84
N PRO A 117 17.51 -7.95 -3.82
CA PRO A 117 17.33 -7.03 -4.93
C PRO A 117 18.62 -6.28 -5.27
N ASP A 118 18.77 -5.93 -6.53
CA ASP A 118 19.70 -4.87 -6.93
C ASP A 118 19.18 -3.53 -6.38
N ARG A 119 17.86 -3.30 -6.51
CA ARG A 119 17.18 -2.12 -5.97
C ARG A 119 15.86 -2.42 -5.26
N LEU A 120 15.60 -1.68 -4.19
CA LEU A 120 14.35 -1.64 -3.46
C LEU A 120 13.83 -0.21 -3.44
N LEU A 121 12.71 0.01 -4.11
CA LEU A 121 11.95 1.26 -4.09
C LEU A 121 10.88 1.15 -3.02
N VAL A 122 10.79 2.12 -2.11
CA VAL A 122 9.81 2.11 -1.03
C VAL A 122 8.88 3.31 -1.18
N ASP A 123 7.61 3.04 -1.49
CA ASP A 123 6.55 4.05 -1.45
C ASP A 123 6.07 4.26 -0.02
N THR A 124 5.59 5.45 0.29
CA THR A 124 5.07 5.78 1.61
C THR A 124 3.78 6.59 1.53
N THR A 125 2.99 6.54 2.61
CA THR A 125 1.79 7.38 2.74
C THR A 125 2.07 8.87 2.55
N GLY A 126 1.08 9.58 2.01
CA GLY A 126 1.10 11.05 1.90
C GLY A 126 1.00 11.82 3.23
N TRP A 127 0.96 11.13 4.37
CA TRP A 127 0.90 11.75 5.70
C TRP A 127 2.30 12.23 6.10
N ILE A 128 2.45 13.55 6.28
CA ILE A 128 3.75 14.22 6.53
C ILE A 128 3.75 15.20 7.71
N TRP A 129 2.62 15.35 8.41
CA TRP A 129 2.44 16.31 9.50
C TRP A 129 2.21 15.60 10.83
N GLY A 130 2.61 16.25 11.94
CA GLY A 130 2.43 15.74 13.29
C GLY A 130 3.17 14.40 13.51
N GLU A 131 2.45 13.42 14.06
CA GLU A 131 2.97 12.07 14.37
C GLU A 131 3.54 11.33 13.16
N ALA A 132 3.18 11.76 11.93
CA ALA A 132 3.79 11.25 10.70
C ALA A 132 5.32 11.32 10.72
N ILE A 133 5.89 12.36 11.33
CA ILE A 133 7.35 12.58 11.37
C ILE A 133 8.01 11.40 12.10
N SER A 134 7.52 11.05 13.29
CA SER A 134 8.01 9.90 14.05
C SER A 134 7.87 8.59 13.27
N LEU A 135 6.75 8.42 12.55
CA LEU A 135 6.54 7.25 11.69
C LEU A 135 7.52 7.19 10.51
N LYS A 136 7.84 8.32 9.87
CA LYS A 136 8.86 8.37 8.82
C LYS A 136 10.26 8.09 9.39
N MET A 137 10.58 8.58 10.59
CA MET A 137 11.85 8.28 11.25
C MET A 137 11.98 6.79 11.58
N ALA A 138 10.93 6.18 12.13
CA ALA A 138 10.90 4.74 12.38
C ALA A 138 11.12 3.94 11.11
N LYS A 139 10.50 4.33 9.99
CA LYS A 139 10.76 3.73 8.67
C LYS A 139 12.20 3.93 8.21
N CYS A 140 12.78 5.11 8.37
CA CYS A 140 14.18 5.37 8.00
C CYS A 140 15.12 4.47 8.81
N ASN A 141 14.91 4.34 10.12
CA ASN A 141 15.73 3.47 10.98
C ASN A 141 15.57 1.99 10.60
N LEU A 142 14.35 1.54 10.34
CA LEU A 142 14.07 0.16 9.93
C LEU A 142 14.69 -0.17 8.56
N ILE A 143 14.50 0.70 7.58
CA ILE A 143 14.90 0.45 6.18
C ILE A 143 16.39 0.73 5.98
N ASN A 144 16.91 1.70 6.73
CA ASN A 144 18.24 2.28 6.56
C ASN A 144 18.50 2.65 5.09
N PRO A 145 17.71 3.59 4.51
CA PRO A 145 17.76 3.87 3.08
C PRO A 145 19.12 4.48 2.68
N ASP A 146 19.61 4.10 1.50
CA ASP A 146 20.84 4.69 0.94
C ASP A 146 20.55 6.09 0.36
N LEU A 147 19.27 6.35 0.03
CA LEU A 147 18.78 7.65 -0.40
C LEU A 147 17.32 7.84 -0.01
N ILE A 148 16.99 8.99 0.54
CA ILE A 148 15.62 9.48 0.69
C ILE A 148 15.36 10.47 -0.45
N VAL A 149 14.29 10.25 -1.20
CA VAL A 149 13.81 11.21 -2.20
C VAL A 149 12.53 11.86 -1.68
N ALA A 150 12.62 13.14 -1.33
CA ALA A 150 11.49 13.92 -0.90
C ALA A 150 10.90 14.70 -2.07
N ILE A 151 9.61 14.51 -2.35
CA ILE A 151 8.89 15.29 -3.36
C ILE A 151 7.98 16.29 -2.65
N ILE A 152 8.34 17.58 -2.68
CA ILE A 152 7.65 18.61 -1.89
C ILE A 152 7.90 20.02 -2.45
N ARG A 153 6.89 20.91 -2.38
CA ARG A 153 7.01 22.30 -2.87
C ARG A 153 7.69 23.21 -1.85
N GLU A 154 7.28 23.07 -0.60
CA GLU A 154 7.67 23.96 0.49
C GLU A 154 8.36 23.18 1.58
N GLU A 155 9.17 23.87 2.37
CA GLU A 155 9.82 23.25 3.52
C GLU A 155 8.78 22.94 4.61
N THR A 156 8.75 21.68 5.05
CA THR A 156 7.88 21.23 6.14
C THR A 156 8.72 20.76 7.32
N PRO A 157 8.13 20.59 8.52
CA PRO A 157 8.83 20.02 9.67
C PRO A 157 9.48 18.68 9.36
N LEU A 158 8.84 17.81 8.56
CA LEU A 158 9.43 16.56 8.10
C LEU A 158 10.74 16.79 7.33
N ILE A 159 10.74 17.74 6.39
CA ILE A 159 11.94 18.04 5.60
C ILE A 159 13.05 18.61 6.47
N ARG A 160 12.72 19.50 7.41
CA ARG A 160 13.71 20.02 8.38
C ARG A 160 14.35 18.87 9.16
N VAL A 161 13.55 17.95 9.71
CA VAL A 161 14.06 16.76 10.41
C VAL A 161 14.97 15.93 9.50
N LEU A 162 14.55 15.66 8.26
CA LEU A 162 15.35 14.87 7.32
C LEU A 162 16.66 15.56 6.92
N LYS A 163 16.68 16.88 6.74
CA LYS A 163 17.90 17.66 6.44
C LYS A 163 18.94 17.58 7.56
N HIS A 164 18.49 17.50 8.81
CA HIS A 164 19.37 17.37 9.98
C HIS A 164 19.68 15.91 10.35
N SER A 165 19.16 14.94 9.59
CA SER A 165 19.48 13.52 9.77
C SER A 165 20.79 13.14 9.06
N THR A 166 21.30 11.94 9.36
CA THR A 166 22.47 11.37 8.68
C THR A 166 22.14 10.71 7.34
N PHE A 167 20.86 10.57 7.00
CA PHE A 167 20.44 9.91 5.77
C PHE A 167 20.64 10.85 4.56
N PRO A 168 21.22 10.36 3.45
CA PRO A 168 21.30 11.14 2.22
C PRO A 168 19.90 11.53 1.74
N LEU A 169 19.71 12.83 1.47
CA LEU A 169 18.43 13.42 1.09
C LEU A 169 18.54 14.13 -0.26
N LEU A 170 17.65 13.77 -1.17
CA LEU A 170 17.38 14.49 -2.42
C LEU A 170 16.00 15.13 -2.34
N VAL A 171 15.92 16.45 -2.50
CA VAL A 171 14.65 17.18 -2.50
C VAL A 171 14.30 17.59 -3.92
N LEU A 172 13.10 17.22 -4.36
CA LEU A 172 12.53 17.48 -5.67
C LEU A 172 11.20 18.23 -5.53
N GLU A 173 10.92 19.13 -6.47
CA GLU A 173 9.58 19.72 -6.55
C GLU A 173 8.61 18.78 -7.28
N PRO A 174 7.33 18.72 -6.87
CA PRO A 174 6.31 17.96 -7.59
C PRO A 174 6.16 18.45 -9.03
N SER A 175 5.74 17.55 -9.93
CA SER A 175 5.42 17.94 -11.31
C SER A 175 4.35 19.04 -11.32
N PRO A 176 4.46 20.07 -12.19
CA PRO A 176 3.39 21.04 -12.41
C PRO A 176 2.06 20.39 -12.83
N LYS A 177 2.10 19.16 -13.36
CA LYS A 177 0.92 18.38 -13.77
C LYS A 177 0.25 17.61 -12.61
N ALA A 178 0.83 17.64 -11.40
CA ALA A 178 0.26 16.97 -10.25
C ALA A 178 -1.09 17.61 -9.87
N LYS A 179 -2.16 16.80 -9.83
CA LYS A 179 -3.51 17.23 -9.48
C LYS A 179 -3.86 16.77 -8.07
N THR A 180 -4.35 17.69 -7.24
CA THR A 180 -4.92 17.35 -5.94
C THR A 180 -6.24 16.59 -6.13
N ARG A 181 -6.40 15.49 -5.41
CA ARG A 181 -7.66 14.74 -5.36
C ARG A 181 -8.42 15.08 -4.08
N ASP A 182 -9.68 15.45 -4.20
CA ASP A 182 -10.57 15.60 -3.05
C ASP A 182 -10.95 14.23 -2.43
N THR A 183 -11.65 14.27 -1.30
CA THR A 183 -12.03 13.06 -0.55
C THR A 183 -12.90 12.12 -1.39
N GLU A 184 -13.86 12.64 -2.15
CA GLU A 184 -14.77 11.81 -2.95
C GLU A 184 -14.05 11.17 -4.15
N THR A 185 -13.12 11.90 -4.78
CA THR A 185 -12.27 11.37 -5.84
C THR A 185 -11.35 10.28 -5.30
N ARG A 186 -10.78 10.45 -4.10
CA ARG A 186 -9.98 9.40 -3.45
C ARG A 186 -10.81 8.17 -3.12
N ARG A 187 -12.04 8.35 -2.64
CA ARG A 187 -12.97 7.24 -2.37
C ARG A 187 -13.29 6.47 -3.66
N ARG A 188 -13.69 7.16 -4.73
CA ARG A 188 -13.97 6.53 -6.03
C ARG A 188 -12.76 5.79 -6.57
N PHE A 189 -11.57 6.39 -6.43
CA PHE A 189 -10.32 5.76 -6.81
C PHE A 189 -10.04 4.47 -6.03
N ARG A 190 -10.28 4.44 -4.71
CA ARG A 190 -10.15 3.21 -3.90
C ARG A 190 -11.11 2.12 -4.36
N LEU A 191 -12.38 2.47 -4.60
CA LEU A 191 -13.35 1.50 -5.12
C LEU A 191 -12.91 0.96 -6.47
N GLN A 192 -12.39 1.81 -7.36
CA GLN A 192 -11.84 1.38 -8.64
C GLN A 192 -10.64 0.45 -8.45
N ARG A 193 -9.69 0.78 -7.57
CA ARG A 193 -8.56 -0.09 -7.22
C ARG A 193 -9.00 -1.46 -6.70
N VAL A 194 -10.06 -1.53 -5.89
CA VAL A 194 -10.65 -2.80 -5.45
C VAL A 194 -11.23 -3.56 -6.63
N LYS A 195 -12.03 -2.92 -7.49
CA LYS A 195 -12.59 -3.55 -8.69
C LYS A 195 -11.49 -4.11 -9.59
N ASP A 196 -10.44 -3.33 -9.84
CA ASP A 196 -9.31 -3.72 -10.68
C ASP A 196 -8.52 -4.88 -10.06
N HIS A 197 -8.26 -4.83 -8.75
CA HIS A 197 -7.52 -5.90 -8.05
C HIS A 197 -8.26 -7.24 -8.09
N PHE A 198 -9.59 -7.22 -7.91
CA PHE A 198 -10.41 -8.44 -7.93
C PHE A 198 -10.97 -8.78 -9.31
N TYR A 199 -10.66 -7.99 -10.34
CA TYR A 199 -11.04 -8.28 -11.72
C TYR A 199 -10.45 -9.62 -12.16
N GLN A 200 -11.26 -10.46 -12.81
CA GLN A 200 -10.92 -11.86 -13.16
C GLN A 200 -10.50 -12.73 -11.95
N GLY A 201 -10.77 -12.28 -10.73
CA GLY A 201 -10.63 -13.10 -9.54
C GLY A 201 -11.57 -14.30 -9.55
N ARG A 202 -11.23 -15.34 -8.77
CA ARG A 202 -12.11 -16.49 -8.58
C ARG A 202 -13.11 -16.21 -7.46
N LYS A 203 -14.31 -16.74 -7.61
CA LYS A 203 -15.31 -16.75 -6.55
C LYS A 203 -15.01 -17.92 -5.59
N ILE A 204 -15.05 -17.66 -4.29
CA ILE A 204 -14.94 -18.68 -3.25
C ILE A 204 -16.07 -18.54 -2.25
N THR A 205 -16.30 -19.60 -1.49
CA THR A 205 -17.14 -19.58 -0.28
C THR A 205 -16.23 -19.72 0.93
N LEU A 206 -16.30 -18.75 1.84
CA LEU A 206 -15.63 -18.77 3.13
C LEU A 206 -16.59 -19.34 4.17
N ASP A 207 -16.13 -20.32 4.94
CA ASP A 207 -16.83 -20.83 6.12
C ASP A 207 -16.60 -19.87 7.29
N LEU A 208 -17.64 -19.16 7.72
CA LEU A 208 -17.57 -18.21 8.85
C LEU A 208 -17.85 -18.90 10.20
N GLN A 209 -18.25 -20.17 10.20
CA GLN A 209 -18.44 -20.95 11.42
C GLN A 209 -17.10 -21.44 11.96
N SER A 210 -16.21 -21.90 11.09
CA SER A 210 -14.88 -22.41 11.49
C SER A 210 -13.75 -21.36 11.41
N THR A 211 -13.97 -20.24 10.70
CA THR A 211 -12.96 -19.18 10.53
C THR A 211 -13.17 -18.05 11.53
N LEU A 212 -12.14 -17.71 12.30
CA LEU A 212 -12.23 -16.69 13.34
C LEU A 212 -12.15 -15.28 12.73
N ILE A 213 -13.06 -14.39 13.12
CA ILE A 213 -13.09 -13.01 12.62
C ILE A 213 -12.33 -12.09 13.58
N MET A 214 -11.47 -11.24 13.04
CA MET A 214 -10.68 -10.25 13.76
C MET A 214 -11.00 -8.84 13.27
N GLY A 215 -11.28 -7.93 14.20
CA GLY A 215 -11.58 -6.53 13.90
C GLY A 215 -12.95 -6.14 14.43
N ARG A 216 -13.35 -4.89 14.18
CA ARG A 216 -14.65 -4.38 14.59
C ARG A 216 -15.70 -4.80 13.56
N LEU A 217 -16.73 -5.50 14.02
CA LEU A 217 -17.86 -5.95 13.23
C LEU A 217 -19.10 -5.89 14.12
N GLN A 218 -20.22 -5.38 13.61
CA GLN A 218 -21.48 -5.35 14.36
C GLN A 218 -22.14 -6.73 14.38
N ASP A 219 -22.27 -7.33 13.20
CA ASP A 219 -22.78 -8.68 12.97
C ASP A 219 -22.15 -9.25 11.69
N LEU A 220 -22.46 -10.50 11.33
CA LEU A 220 -21.88 -11.10 10.14
C LEU A 220 -22.26 -10.37 8.84
N GLU A 221 -23.44 -9.75 8.76
CA GLU A 221 -23.89 -9.06 7.55
C GLU A 221 -23.05 -7.83 7.24
N ASP A 222 -22.48 -7.18 8.26
CA ASP A 222 -21.51 -6.07 8.12
C ASP A 222 -20.26 -6.47 7.33
N LEU A 223 -19.99 -7.77 7.08
CA LEU A 223 -18.92 -8.19 6.17
C LEU A 223 -19.22 -7.87 4.71
N LYS A 224 -20.49 -7.72 4.31
CA LYS A 224 -20.89 -7.44 2.91
C LYS A 224 -20.17 -6.21 2.37
N ASP A 225 -19.62 -6.33 1.17
CA ASP A 225 -18.85 -5.30 0.46
C ASP A 225 -17.56 -4.81 1.14
N ARG A 226 -17.12 -5.45 2.23
CA ARG A 226 -15.80 -5.20 2.82
C ARG A 226 -14.70 -5.95 2.08
N VAL A 227 -13.54 -5.31 1.99
CA VAL A 227 -12.29 -6.03 1.70
C VAL A 227 -11.78 -6.61 3.01
N VAL A 228 -11.43 -7.89 3.01
CA VAL A 228 -10.91 -8.60 4.16
C VAL A 228 -9.58 -9.26 3.85
N GLY A 229 -8.76 -9.44 4.89
CA GLY A 229 -7.55 -10.26 4.83
C GLY A 229 -7.87 -11.70 5.18
N LEU A 230 -7.33 -12.66 4.44
CA LEU A 230 -7.37 -14.08 4.77
C LEU A 230 -6.02 -14.45 5.39
N LEU A 231 -5.99 -14.91 6.64
CA LEU A 231 -4.76 -15.11 7.40
C LEU A 231 -4.62 -16.54 7.89
N ASP A 232 -3.38 -17.02 7.97
CA ASP A 232 -3.04 -18.31 8.55
C ASP A 232 -2.94 -18.28 10.09
N GLY A 233 -2.63 -19.43 10.69
CA GLY A 233 -2.42 -19.57 12.13
C GLY A 233 -1.27 -18.72 12.72
N ALA A 234 -0.39 -18.19 11.89
CA ALA A 234 0.69 -17.27 12.29
C ALA A 234 0.34 -15.81 11.97
N PHE A 235 -0.94 -15.53 11.70
CA PHE A 235 -1.48 -14.22 11.34
C PHE A 235 -0.86 -13.63 10.05
N ARG A 236 -0.29 -14.47 9.19
CA ARG A 236 0.25 -14.02 7.90
C ARG A 236 -0.89 -13.96 6.88
N THR A 237 -1.02 -12.82 6.20
CA THR A 237 -1.92 -12.68 5.06
C THR A 237 -1.56 -13.68 3.95
N LEU A 238 -2.45 -14.64 3.72
CA LEU A 238 -2.38 -15.59 2.60
C LEU A 238 -2.95 -14.96 1.32
N GLY A 239 -3.94 -14.08 1.47
CA GLY A 239 -4.56 -13.33 0.38
C GLY A 239 -5.56 -12.32 0.92
N THR A 240 -6.24 -11.64 0.01
CA THR A 240 -7.35 -10.73 0.31
C THR A 240 -8.61 -11.19 -0.41
N ALA A 241 -9.76 -10.83 0.14
CA ALA A 241 -11.07 -11.16 -0.42
C ALA A 241 -11.99 -9.94 -0.41
N TRP A 242 -12.83 -9.80 -1.43
CA TRP A 242 -13.93 -8.84 -1.43
C TRP A 242 -15.25 -9.59 -1.23
N ILE A 243 -15.84 -9.42 -0.06
CA ILE A 243 -17.07 -10.11 0.33
C ILE A 243 -18.24 -9.52 -0.47
N LYS A 244 -19.05 -10.39 -1.08
CA LYS A 244 -20.22 -9.99 -1.89
C LYS A 244 -21.56 -10.43 -1.33
N ARG A 245 -21.57 -11.53 -0.59
CA ARG A 245 -22.77 -12.02 0.06
C ARG A 245 -22.36 -12.68 1.37
N VAL A 246 -23.20 -12.50 2.38
CA VAL A 246 -23.12 -13.20 3.64
C VAL A 246 -24.41 -13.98 3.82
N THR A 247 -24.34 -15.18 4.38
CA THR A 247 -25.51 -16.00 4.73
C THR A 247 -25.43 -16.32 6.22
N PRO A 248 -26.04 -15.51 7.10
CA PRO A 248 -25.90 -15.70 8.55
C PRO A 248 -26.48 -17.01 9.08
N GLY A 249 -27.61 -17.48 8.53
CA GLY A 249 -28.25 -18.74 8.95
C GLY A 249 -27.43 -20.01 8.67
N LYS A 250 -26.47 -19.93 7.74
CA LYS A 250 -25.42 -20.92 7.53
C LYS A 250 -24.10 -20.15 7.41
N PRO A 251 -23.45 -19.79 8.54
CA PRO A 251 -22.40 -18.77 8.60
C PRO A 251 -21.36 -18.94 7.51
N SER A 252 -21.55 -18.23 6.41
CA SER A 252 -20.70 -18.35 5.22
C SER A 252 -20.75 -17.05 4.43
N ALA A 253 -19.68 -16.79 3.68
CA ALA A 253 -19.59 -15.64 2.80
C ALA A 253 -19.12 -16.02 1.40
N GLU A 254 -19.78 -15.50 0.38
CA GLU A 254 -19.28 -15.55 -0.99
C GLU A 254 -18.36 -14.36 -1.23
N ALA A 255 -17.16 -14.62 -1.73
CA ALA A 255 -16.14 -13.59 -1.91
C ALA A 255 -15.37 -13.75 -3.22
N TRP A 256 -14.91 -12.63 -3.77
CA TRP A 256 -13.92 -12.63 -4.85
C TRP A 256 -12.52 -12.64 -4.27
N VAL A 257 -11.65 -13.50 -4.78
CA VAL A 257 -10.22 -13.50 -4.46
C VAL A 257 -9.38 -13.51 -5.72
N ARG A 258 -8.32 -12.71 -5.76
CA ARG A 258 -7.35 -12.73 -6.87
C ARG A 258 -6.36 -13.89 -6.71
N ARG A 259 -5.74 -13.97 -5.53
CA ARG A 259 -4.74 -14.98 -5.18
C ARG A 259 -4.83 -15.30 -3.70
N VAL A 260 -4.66 -16.57 -3.38
CA VAL A 260 -4.49 -17.04 -2.00
C VAL A 260 -3.29 -17.97 -1.99
N SER A 261 -2.28 -17.63 -1.21
CA SER A 261 -1.08 -18.44 -1.00
C SER A 261 -1.45 -19.77 -0.34
N ARG A 262 -0.59 -20.78 -0.49
CA ARG A 262 -0.80 -22.07 0.18
C ARG A 262 -0.83 -21.90 1.70
N GLY A 263 -1.80 -22.51 2.34
CA GLY A 263 -2.00 -22.45 3.78
C GLY A 263 -3.47 -22.62 4.14
N GLU A 264 -3.73 -22.98 5.39
CA GLU A 264 -5.07 -23.00 5.95
C GLU A 264 -5.44 -21.58 6.38
N VAL A 265 -6.57 -21.07 5.89
CA VAL A 265 -7.14 -19.81 6.38
C VAL A 265 -7.77 -20.07 7.74
N ARG A 266 -7.24 -19.45 8.79
CA ARG A 266 -7.75 -19.56 10.16
C ARG A 266 -8.43 -18.30 10.65
N TYR A 267 -8.03 -17.15 10.09
CA TYR A 267 -8.59 -15.86 10.48
C TYR A 267 -9.04 -15.05 9.27
N ILE A 268 -10.10 -14.27 9.46
CA ILE A 268 -10.53 -13.19 8.57
C ILE A 268 -10.28 -11.88 9.31
N ARG A 269 -9.39 -11.03 8.79
CA ARG A 269 -9.22 -9.67 9.30
C ARG A 269 -10.18 -8.75 8.56
N VAL A 270 -11.12 -8.17 9.30
CA VAL A 270 -12.05 -7.16 8.79
C VAL A 270 -11.26 -5.95 8.32
N GLY A 271 -11.64 -5.43 7.16
CA GLY A 271 -11.05 -4.25 6.58
C GLY A 271 -12.08 -3.22 6.13
N PRO A 272 -11.68 -2.29 5.25
CA PRO A 272 -12.52 -1.19 4.83
C PRO A 272 -13.78 -1.67 4.09
N LEU A 273 -14.89 -1.02 4.41
CA LEU A 273 -16.12 -1.10 3.61
C LEU A 273 -15.94 -0.34 2.30
N MET A 274 -16.24 -1.00 1.19
CA MET A 274 -16.20 -0.39 -0.13
C MET A 274 -17.60 0.02 -0.52
N GLU A 275 -17.97 1.24 -0.14
CA GLU A 275 -19.30 1.75 -0.41
C GLU A 275 -19.55 1.94 -1.92
N THR A 276 -20.38 1.08 -2.49
CA THR A 276 -20.95 1.15 -3.84
C THR A 276 -22.19 2.07 -3.87
N ASP A 277 -22.66 2.44 -5.07
CA ASP A 277 -23.91 3.24 -5.20
C ASP A 277 -25.12 2.55 -4.56
N ASP A 278 -25.15 1.21 -4.52
CA ASP A 278 -26.19 0.43 -3.85
C ASP A 278 -26.12 0.56 -2.32
N THR A 279 -24.93 0.48 -1.72
CA THR A 279 -24.76 0.67 -0.26
C THR A 279 -25.11 2.09 0.22
N ARG A 280 -25.05 3.11 -0.66
CA ARG A 280 -25.49 4.47 -0.34
C ARG A 280 -27.00 4.58 -0.26
N ARG A 281 -27.73 3.90 -1.16
CA ARG A 281 -29.20 3.90 -1.16
C ARG A 281 -29.75 3.24 0.09
N GLU A 282 -29.14 2.15 0.55
CA GLU A 282 -29.53 1.46 1.79
C GLU A 282 -29.36 2.34 3.04
N ARG A 283 -28.30 3.18 3.11
CA ARG A 283 -28.03 4.08 4.26
C ARG A 283 -28.76 5.42 4.27
N THR A 284 -29.36 5.84 3.16
CA THR A 284 -30.11 7.12 3.11
C THR A 284 -31.57 6.93 3.53
N VAL A 285 -31.96 5.67 3.80
CA VAL A 285 -33.34 5.28 4.14
C VAL A 285 -33.47 4.93 5.64
N GLU A 286 -32.37 5.01 6.40
CA GLU A 286 -32.34 5.00 7.87
C GLU A 286 -32.13 6.41 8.43
#